data_AF-A0A1Q6HYA9-F1
#
_entry.id   AF-A0A1Q6HYA9-F1
#
_cell.length_a   1.000
_cell.length_b   1.000
_cell.length_c   1.000
_cell.angle_alpha   90.00
_cell.angle_beta   90.00
_cell.angle_gamma   90.00
#
_symmetry.space_group_name_H-M   'P 1'
#
loop_
_entity.id
_entity.type
_entity.pdbx_description
1 polymer ?
#
loop_
_entity_poly.entity_id
_entity_poly.type
_entity_poly.pdbx_seq_one_letter_code
_entity_poly.pdbx_strand_id
1 'polypeptide(L)'
;MKRNIYIFIVLSLALALPSCKIGKKYARPELDLPEEIVAGADTASIDSISWQSLYVDTTLQRLITIALDNNKDMKIAVAKVKEMIASKRITFADQFPEIGARIYGQKERLNYGGDNPKPDPEYGAKLALSWELDLWGNLRWANEAGIAAYLQSVEARHALQMTLVAEVAAAYYELCALDQEQDIVRHTLAARREGVRLAKLRFEGGLTSETSYSQAQVELARTETLLPSLEQKIKIKENDLAFLLGQYSGDIPRGLPLREQHLLETLPVGLPSSLLERRPDMRQAEQKLREANARVGVAQTDLFPKISLTGNLGFENEELTNFIKSPAWFLAGDLLQPLFAMGKNKAKLKAARARYEQEVYNYQKSVLSVFKEVNNAIVTIRKAKEVRMSYEKLLNAADTYLQLAQLQYINGVTSYMDVLDAQRGLLDAQLSLNKAMLDELLSTVYLYKALGGGWE
;
A
#
# COMPACT_ATOMS: atom_id res chain seq x y z
N MET A 1 26.89 57.41 -9.95
CA MET A 1 27.61 56.11 -9.96
C MET A 1 28.00 55.60 -8.57
N LYS A 2 28.69 56.38 -7.70
CA LYS A 2 29.14 55.89 -6.37
C LYS A 2 28.03 55.34 -5.46
N ARG A 3 26.83 55.95 -5.46
CA ARG A 3 25.66 55.48 -4.66
C ARG A 3 25.11 54.11 -5.12
N ASN A 4 25.15 53.82 -6.43
CA ASN A 4 24.69 52.53 -6.97
C ASN A 4 25.70 51.41 -6.69
N ILE A 5 26.98 51.74 -6.54
CA ILE A 5 28.04 50.79 -6.18
C ILE A 5 27.88 50.35 -4.72
N TYR A 6 27.56 51.26 -3.78
CA TYR A 6 27.28 50.89 -2.39
C TYR A 6 26.04 50.00 -2.26
N ILE A 7 24.99 50.24 -3.05
CA ILE A 7 23.79 49.37 -3.09
C ILE A 7 24.17 47.96 -3.60
N PHE A 8 24.95 47.87 -4.68
CA PHE A 8 25.41 46.58 -5.22
C PHE A 8 26.32 45.83 -4.24
N ILE A 9 27.19 46.53 -3.51
CA ILE A 9 28.09 45.93 -2.50
C ILE A 9 27.30 45.45 -1.27
N VAL A 10 26.32 46.22 -0.80
CA VAL A 10 25.46 45.79 0.32
C VAL A 10 24.58 44.61 -0.10
N LEU A 11 24.07 44.59 -1.34
CA LEU A 11 23.32 43.46 -1.89
C LEU A 11 24.22 42.22 -2.02
N SER A 12 25.44 42.35 -2.54
CA SER A 12 26.38 41.22 -2.66
C SER A 12 26.85 40.69 -1.30
N LEU A 13 27.02 41.57 -0.30
CA LEU A 13 27.41 41.19 1.05
C LEU A 13 26.27 40.51 1.82
N ALA A 14 25.01 40.91 1.57
CA ALA A 14 23.83 40.24 2.09
C ALA A 14 23.63 38.84 1.48
N LEU A 15 24.00 38.65 0.20
CA LEU A 15 24.03 37.32 -0.43
C LEU A 15 25.17 36.41 0.08
N ALA A 16 26.20 36.98 0.73
CA ALA A 16 27.36 36.25 1.22
C ALA A 16 27.24 35.75 2.68
N LEU A 17 26.17 36.09 3.40
CA LEU A 17 25.94 35.57 4.75
C LEU A 17 25.50 34.10 4.66
N PRO A 18 26.25 33.15 5.26
CA PRO A 18 25.86 31.75 5.25
C PRO A 18 24.53 31.60 6.00
N SER A 19 23.47 31.33 5.24
CA SER A 19 22.13 31.13 5.78
C SER A 19 22.09 29.81 6.56
N CYS A 20 22.33 29.88 7.87
CA CYS A 20 22.33 28.73 8.77
C CYS A 20 20.90 28.20 8.98
N LYS A 21 20.61 27.02 8.43
CA LYS A 21 19.41 26.26 8.75
C LYS A 21 19.52 25.74 10.19
N ILE A 22 18.84 26.40 11.13
CA ILE A 22 18.88 26.07 12.55
C ILE A 22 18.06 24.81 12.82
N GLY A 23 18.67 23.80 13.43
CA GLY A 23 18.00 22.55 13.81
C GLY A 23 18.92 21.34 13.66
N LYS A 24 18.47 20.18 14.13
CA LYS A 24 19.19 18.92 13.92
C LYS A 24 18.68 18.27 12.64
N LYS A 25 19.61 17.86 11.76
CA LYS A 25 19.28 17.03 10.60
C LYS A 25 18.74 15.68 11.07
N TYR A 26 17.91 15.07 10.23
CA TYR A 26 17.45 13.70 10.44
C TYR A 26 18.66 12.76 10.57
N ALA A 27 18.58 11.87 11.57
CA ALA A 27 19.45 10.72 11.73
C ALA A 27 18.55 9.51 11.99
N ARG A 28 18.86 8.39 11.35
CA ARG A 28 18.11 7.14 11.55
C ARG A 28 18.25 6.75 13.04
N PRO A 29 17.15 6.40 13.74
CA PRO A 29 17.24 5.89 15.09
C PRO A 29 18.11 4.64 15.15
N GLU A 30 18.85 4.47 16.24
CA GLU A 30 19.55 3.20 16.50
C GLU A 30 18.51 2.09 16.65
N LEU A 31 18.71 1.03 15.87
CA LEU A 31 17.90 -0.17 15.88
C LEU A 31 18.84 -1.30 16.28
N ASP A 32 18.61 -1.90 17.44
CA ASP A 32 19.32 -3.11 17.90
C ASP A 32 18.83 -4.33 17.10
N LEU A 33 19.12 -4.35 15.80
CA LEU A 33 18.68 -5.41 14.89
C LEU A 33 19.43 -6.71 15.21
N PRO A 34 18.76 -7.87 15.09
CA PRO A 34 19.47 -9.15 15.15
C PRO A 34 20.41 -9.31 13.96
N GLU A 35 21.46 -10.13 14.10
CA GLU A 35 22.42 -10.42 13.02
C GLU A 35 21.78 -11.24 11.88
N GLU A 36 20.87 -12.16 12.22
CA GLU A 36 20.14 -13.00 11.27
C GLU A 36 18.62 -12.90 11.52
N ILE A 37 17.82 -13.02 10.46
CA ILE A 37 16.35 -13.06 10.57
C ILE A 37 15.91 -14.42 11.12
N VAL A 38 16.51 -15.50 10.60
CA VAL A 38 16.33 -16.89 11.03
C VAL A 38 17.70 -17.56 11.00
N ALA A 39 18.03 -18.31 12.06
CA ALA A 39 19.29 -19.02 12.17
C ALA A 39 19.54 -19.96 10.97
N GLY A 40 20.64 -19.75 10.26
CA GLY A 40 21.04 -20.57 9.11
C GLY A 40 20.25 -20.32 7.82
N ALA A 41 19.54 -19.20 7.72
CA ALA A 41 18.93 -18.75 6.48
C ALA A 41 19.99 -18.24 5.49
N ASP A 42 19.69 -18.37 4.19
CA ASP A 42 20.57 -17.87 3.12
C ASP A 42 20.70 -16.34 3.21
N THR A 43 21.94 -15.85 3.17
CA THR A 43 22.27 -14.43 3.17
C THR A 43 22.18 -13.81 1.78
N ALA A 44 22.03 -14.64 0.72
CA ALA A 44 21.64 -14.15 -0.59
C ALA A 44 20.32 -13.38 -0.49
N SER A 45 20.21 -12.32 -1.29
CA SER A 45 19.02 -11.48 -1.31
C SER A 45 18.09 -11.91 -2.45
N ILE A 46 16.79 -11.71 -2.24
CA ILE A 46 15.77 -11.90 -3.26
C ILE A 46 15.80 -10.83 -4.37
N ASP A 47 16.78 -9.91 -4.33
CA ASP A 47 17.00 -8.80 -5.27
C ASP A 47 17.06 -9.16 -6.76
N SER A 48 17.12 -10.44 -7.11
CA SER A 48 17.14 -10.92 -8.49
C SER A 48 15.82 -11.55 -8.96
N ILE A 49 14.81 -11.71 -8.09
CA ILE A 49 13.58 -12.44 -8.42
C ILE A 49 12.43 -11.47 -8.69
N SER A 50 12.25 -11.16 -9.98
CA SER A 50 11.06 -10.46 -10.47
C SER A 50 9.80 -11.31 -10.25
N TRP A 51 8.64 -10.68 -10.09
CA TRP A 51 7.38 -11.42 -9.91
C TRP A 51 7.04 -12.24 -11.16
N GLN A 52 7.47 -11.80 -12.34
CA GLN A 52 7.33 -12.51 -13.61
C GLN A 52 8.12 -13.82 -13.60
N SER A 53 9.31 -13.85 -13.00
CA SER A 53 10.07 -15.10 -12.84
C SER A 53 9.52 -16.02 -11.75
N LEU A 54 8.86 -15.47 -10.73
CA LEU A 54 8.26 -16.26 -9.65
C LEU A 54 6.98 -16.97 -10.12
N TYR A 55 6.08 -16.25 -10.78
CA TYR A 55 4.80 -16.77 -11.24
C TYR A 55 4.93 -17.33 -12.66
N VAL A 56 5.04 -18.65 -12.80
CA VAL A 56 5.27 -19.30 -14.10
C VAL A 56 4.04 -19.27 -15.03
N ASP A 57 2.83 -19.24 -14.46
CA ASP A 57 1.59 -19.21 -15.24
C ASP A 57 1.41 -17.87 -15.98
N THR A 58 1.51 -17.92 -17.31
CA THR A 58 1.34 -16.75 -18.20
C THR A 58 -0.04 -16.10 -18.10
N THR A 59 -1.09 -16.86 -17.78
CA THR A 59 -2.42 -16.30 -17.55
C THR A 59 -2.42 -15.45 -16.29
N LEU A 60 -1.83 -15.95 -15.21
CA LEU A 60 -1.66 -15.19 -13.96
C LEU A 60 -0.82 -13.93 -14.21
N GLN A 61 0.31 -14.05 -14.93
CA GLN A 61 1.15 -12.88 -15.23
C GLN A 61 0.38 -11.79 -15.99
N ARG A 62 -0.45 -12.19 -16.96
CA ARG A 62 -1.32 -11.27 -17.71
C ARG A 62 -2.36 -10.63 -16.80
N LEU A 63 -2.98 -11.37 -15.90
CA LEU A 63 -3.96 -10.83 -14.94
C LEU A 63 -3.30 -9.81 -13.99
N ILE A 64 -2.11 -10.11 -13.48
CA ILE A 64 -1.33 -9.16 -12.66
C ILE A 64 -1.06 -7.88 -13.45
N THR A 65 -0.60 -8.00 -14.70
CA THR A 65 -0.35 -6.83 -15.57
C THR A 65 -1.61 -5.99 -15.78
N ILE A 66 -2.74 -6.63 -16.09
CA ILE A 66 -4.03 -5.95 -16.24
C ILE A 66 -4.42 -5.21 -14.95
N ALA A 67 -4.25 -5.84 -13.77
CA ALA A 67 -4.53 -5.22 -12.49
C ALA A 67 -3.65 -3.99 -12.25
N LEU A 68 -2.33 -4.09 -12.47
CA LEU A 68 -1.41 -2.96 -12.29
C LEU A 68 -1.79 -1.74 -13.15
N ASP A 69 -2.28 -1.98 -14.36
CA ASP A 69 -2.67 -0.92 -15.30
C ASP A 69 -4.08 -0.35 -15.04
N ASN A 70 -5.01 -1.16 -14.54
CA ASN A 70 -6.44 -0.83 -14.53
C ASN A 70 -7.09 -0.70 -13.15
N ASN A 71 -6.48 -1.28 -12.12
CA ASN A 71 -6.96 -1.22 -10.74
C ASN A 71 -7.16 0.25 -10.29
N LYS A 72 -8.29 0.53 -9.64
CA LYS A 72 -8.67 1.90 -9.30
C LYS A 72 -7.84 2.46 -8.14
N ASP A 73 -7.44 1.63 -7.18
CA ASP A 73 -6.57 2.05 -6.08
C ASP A 73 -5.18 2.43 -6.60
N MET A 74 -4.64 1.69 -7.57
CA MET A 74 -3.40 2.08 -8.26
C MET A 74 -3.52 3.42 -8.98
N LYS A 75 -4.64 3.67 -9.69
CA LYS A 75 -4.88 4.97 -10.34
C LYS A 75 -5.03 6.11 -9.33
N ILE A 76 -5.69 5.86 -8.20
CA ILE A 76 -5.80 6.80 -7.08
C ILE A 76 -4.42 7.10 -6.49
N ALA A 77 -3.58 6.09 -6.27
CA ALA A 77 -2.22 6.26 -5.76
C ALA A 77 -1.34 7.10 -6.71
N VAL A 78 -1.42 6.85 -8.03
CA VAL A 78 -0.74 7.68 -9.04
C VAL A 78 -1.24 9.13 -9.01
N ALA A 79 -2.55 9.34 -8.88
CA ALA A 79 -3.11 10.69 -8.74
C ALA A 79 -2.63 11.36 -7.44
N LYS A 80 -2.51 10.61 -6.35
CA LYS A 80 -1.96 11.12 -5.08
C LYS A 80 -0.51 11.55 -5.21
N VAL A 81 0.34 10.79 -5.92
CA VAL A 81 1.72 11.22 -6.21
C VAL A 81 1.74 12.54 -7.01
N LYS A 82 0.84 12.69 -8.00
CA LYS A 82 0.68 13.94 -8.77
C LYS A 82 0.19 15.12 -7.91
N GLU A 83 -0.68 14.88 -6.96
CA GLU A 83 -1.09 15.89 -5.97
C GLU A 83 0.11 16.29 -5.11
N MET A 84 0.85 15.32 -4.58
CA MET A 84 1.95 15.59 -3.65
C MET A 84 3.15 16.26 -4.30
N ILE A 85 3.45 15.99 -5.58
CA ILE A 85 4.49 16.72 -6.31
C ILE A 85 4.10 18.19 -6.53
N ALA A 86 2.81 18.48 -6.75
CA ALA A 86 2.30 19.86 -6.85
C ALA A 86 2.35 20.56 -5.48
N SER A 87 1.94 19.88 -4.41
CA SER A 87 2.06 20.40 -3.04
C SER A 87 3.51 20.70 -2.64
N LYS A 88 4.47 19.84 -3.01
CA LYS A 88 5.91 20.11 -2.85
C LYS A 88 6.32 21.37 -3.60
N ARG A 89 5.79 21.61 -4.81
CA ARG A 89 6.10 22.83 -5.58
C ARG A 89 5.56 24.09 -4.89
N ILE A 90 4.41 24.02 -4.22
CA ILE A 90 3.86 25.12 -3.41
C ILE A 90 4.84 25.47 -2.28
N THR A 91 5.24 24.48 -1.47
CA THR A 91 6.21 24.71 -0.37
C THR A 91 7.57 25.19 -0.86
N PHE A 92 7.95 24.80 -2.08
CA PHE A 92 9.16 25.31 -2.71
C PHE A 92 9.02 26.78 -3.12
N ALA A 93 7.88 27.14 -3.71
CA ALA A 93 7.57 28.49 -4.17
C ALA A 93 7.49 29.50 -3.02
N ASP A 94 7.01 29.09 -1.85
CA ASP A 94 6.93 29.94 -0.64
C ASP A 94 8.30 30.51 -0.22
N GLN A 95 9.42 29.91 -0.64
CA GLN A 95 10.77 30.41 -0.38
C GLN A 95 11.17 31.62 -1.23
N PHE A 96 10.39 31.94 -2.26
CA PHE A 96 10.69 32.99 -3.23
C PHE A 96 9.74 34.18 -3.10
N PRO A 97 10.11 35.36 -3.62
CA PRO A 97 9.21 36.51 -3.63
C PRO A 97 7.96 36.25 -4.47
N GLU A 98 6.80 36.66 -3.95
CA GLU A 98 5.54 36.72 -4.68
C GLU A 98 5.32 38.14 -5.21
N ILE A 99 4.87 38.26 -6.46
CA ILE A 99 4.49 39.55 -7.06
C ILE A 99 3.01 39.48 -7.44
N GLY A 100 2.19 40.25 -6.73
CA GLY A 100 0.77 40.42 -7.00
C GLY A 100 0.45 41.76 -7.66
N ALA A 101 -0.74 41.86 -8.24
CA ALA A 101 -1.30 43.13 -8.69
C ALA A 101 -2.47 43.50 -7.77
N ARG A 102 -2.46 44.72 -7.23
CA ARG A 102 -3.53 45.27 -6.40
C ARG A 102 -4.12 46.48 -7.11
N ILE A 103 -5.37 46.35 -7.52
CA ILE A 103 -6.17 47.45 -8.08
C ILE A 103 -7.30 47.73 -7.08
N TYR A 104 -7.43 48.98 -6.67
CA TYR A 104 -8.47 49.38 -5.73
C TYR A 104 -8.97 50.80 -6.05
N GLY A 105 -10.23 51.03 -5.69
CA GLY A 105 -10.82 52.36 -5.60
C GLY A 105 -11.53 52.41 -4.26
N GLN A 106 -11.10 53.32 -3.40
CA GLN A 106 -11.70 53.52 -2.10
C GLN A 106 -12.06 54.98 -1.93
N LYS A 107 -13.01 55.25 -1.04
CA LYS A 107 -13.46 56.60 -0.75
C LYS A 107 -13.59 56.73 0.75
N GLU A 108 -12.69 57.52 1.32
CA GLU A 108 -12.74 57.82 2.74
C GLU A 108 -13.43 59.17 2.96
N ARG A 109 -13.93 59.37 4.18
CA ARG A 109 -14.48 60.65 4.62
C ARG A 109 -13.72 61.06 5.85
N LEU A 110 -12.77 61.96 5.67
CA LEU A 110 -11.90 62.42 6.75
C LEU A 110 -12.54 63.64 7.45
N ASN A 111 -12.54 63.62 8.77
CA ASN A 111 -12.93 64.75 9.62
C ASN A 111 -11.82 65.02 10.66
N TYR A 112 -10.97 66.01 10.38
CA TYR A 112 -9.91 66.46 11.27
C TYR A 112 -10.40 67.50 12.30
N GLY A 113 -11.54 67.23 12.96
CA GLY A 113 -12.04 68.05 14.06
C GLY A 113 -12.72 69.37 13.66
N GLY A 114 -13.23 69.49 12.43
CA GLY A 114 -13.99 70.65 11.96
C GLY A 114 -15.30 70.26 11.27
N ASP A 115 -16.27 71.18 11.20
CA ASP A 115 -17.62 70.92 10.65
C ASP A 115 -17.68 70.74 9.11
N ASN A 116 -16.53 70.54 8.45
CA ASN A 116 -16.46 70.42 6.99
C ASN A 116 -15.77 69.11 6.55
N PRO A 117 -16.42 67.95 6.72
CA PRO A 117 -15.87 66.68 6.27
C PRO A 117 -15.79 66.63 4.75
N LYS A 118 -14.61 66.31 4.22
CA LYS A 118 -14.38 66.23 2.77
C LYS A 118 -14.30 64.77 2.31
N PRO A 119 -14.92 64.41 1.17
CA PRO A 119 -14.68 63.13 0.53
C PRO A 119 -13.24 63.08 0.00
N ASP A 120 -12.57 61.96 0.26
CA ASP A 120 -11.18 61.70 -0.16
C ASP A 120 -11.16 60.38 -0.97
N PRO A 121 -11.47 60.44 -2.27
CA PRO A 121 -11.39 59.28 -3.15
C PRO A 121 -9.93 58.95 -3.47
N GLU A 122 -9.57 57.67 -3.38
CA GLU A 122 -8.24 57.17 -3.72
C GLU A 122 -8.38 56.01 -4.70
N TYR A 123 -7.75 56.16 -5.86
CA TYR A 123 -7.64 55.10 -6.86
C TYR A 123 -6.19 54.68 -6.97
N GLY A 124 -5.94 53.37 -6.94
CA GLY A 124 -4.59 52.83 -7.00
C GLY A 124 -4.49 51.55 -7.82
N ALA A 125 -3.38 51.43 -8.56
CA ALA A 125 -2.98 50.21 -9.25
C ALA A 125 -1.49 49.99 -8.97
N LYS A 126 -1.20 48.98 -8.16
CA LYS A 126 0.13 48.70 -7.62
C LYS A 126 0.52 47.27 -7.89
N LEU A 127 1.74 47.05 -8.36
CA LEU A 127 2.43 45.78 -8.23
C LEU A 127 2.96 45.67 -6.81
N ALA A 128 2.60 44.60 -6.11
CA ALA A 128 2.97 44.35 -4.73
C ALA A 128 3.90 43.13 -4.65
N LEU A 129 5.12 43.35 -4.18
CA LEU A 129 6.11 42.34 -3.83
C LEU A 129 5.93 41.95 -2.36
N SER A 130 5.88 40.65 -2.08
CA SER A 130 5.90 40.09 -0.72
C SER A 130 6.92 38.97 -0.65
N TRP A 131 7.83 39.01 0.34
CA TRP A 131 8.84 37.96 0.50
C TRP A 131 9.27 37.81 1.96
N GLU A 132 9.27 36.57 2.47
CA GLU A 132 9.85 36.25 3.77
C GLU A 132 11.32 35.81 3.61
N LEU A 133 12.24 36.54 4.24
CA LEU A 133 13.66 36.20 4.26
C LEU A 133 13.91 35.04 5.22
N ASP A 134 14.26 33.87 4.67
CA ASP A 134 14.47 32.64 5.45
C ASP A 134 15.88 32.55 6.09
N LEU A 135 16.20 33.48 7.00
CA LEU A 135 17.50 33.51 7.70
C LEU A 135 17.74 32.26 8.55
N TRP A 136 16.69 31.77 9.22
CA TRP A 136 16.78 30.68 10.20
C TRP A 136 16.47 29.29 9.63
N GLY A 137 15.89 29.21 8.43
CA GLY A 137 15.55 27.94 7.79
C GLY A 137 14.10 27.47 7.97
N ASN A 138 13.19 28.32 8.42
CA ASN A 138 11.77 27.99 8.62
C ASN A 138 11.13 27.47 7.32
N LEU A 139 11.26 28.22 6.23
CA LEU A 139 10.71 27.85 4.92
C LEU A 139 11.47 26.66 4.31
N ARG A 140 12.80 26.59 4.52
CA ARG A 140 13.61 25.41 4.11
C ARG A 140 13.27 24.14 4.88
N TRP A 141 12.84 24.22 6.15
CA TRP A 141 12.33 23.08 6.91
C TRP A 141 10.93 22.69 6.43
N ALA A 142 10.06 23.67 6.13
CA ALA A 142 8.73 23.41 5.58
C ALA A 142 8.82 22.71 4.21
N ASN A 143 9.73 23.16 3.34
CA ASN A 143 9.99 22.51 2.06
C ASN A 143 10.59 21.09 2.22
N GLU A 144 11.46 20.86 3.20
CA GLU A 144 11.95 19.51 3.50
C GLU A 144 10.83 18.57 3.97
N ALA A 145 9.91 19.07 4.80
CA ALA A 145 8.71 18.31 5.17
C ALA A 145 7.84 18.00 3.92
N GLY A 146 7.65 18.97 3.02
CA GLY A 146 6.94 18.77 1.75
C GLY A 146 7.61 17.74 0.84
N ILE A 147 8.94 17.72 0.78
CA ILE A 147 9.72 16.71 0.04
C ILE A 147 9.51 15.32 0.66
N ALA A 148 9.62 15.19 1.97
CA ALA A 148 9.42 13.92 2.68
C ALA A 148 7.99 13.39 2.47
N ALA A 149 6.97 14.24 2.56
CA ALA A 149 5.58 13.86 2.31
C ALA A 149 5.35 13.42 0.84
N TYR A 150 6.01 14.05 -0.14
CA TYR A 150 6.00 13.58 -1.52
C TYR A 150 6.65 12.20 -1.66
N LEU A 151 7.84 11.99 -1.12
CA LEU A 151 8.53 10.70 -1.18
C LEU A 151 7.72 9.61 -0.47
N GLN A 152 7.09 9.92 0.65
CA GLN A 152 6.17 9.02 1.33
C GLN A 152 5.04 8.53 0.40
N SER A 153 4.48 9.42 -0.45
CA SER A 153 3.43 9.03 -1.41
C SER A 153 3.96 8.13 -2.53
N VAL A 154 5.23 8.29 -2.93
CA VAL A 154 5.87 7.42 -3.92
C VAL A 154 6.03 6.01 -3.36
N GLU A 155 6.58 5.90 -2.15
CA GLU A 155 6.75 4.62 -1.46
C GLU A 155 5.41 3.95 -1.14
N ALA A 156 4.37 4.73 -0.82
CA ALA A 156 3.00 4.22 -0.64
C ALA A 156 2.45 3.56 -1.92
N ARG A 157 2.74 4.15 -3.09
CA ARG A 157 2.35 3.57 -4.39
C ARG A 157 3.07 2.24 -4.63
N HIS A 158 4.36 2.16 -4.32
CA HIS A 158 5.13 0.91 -4.45
C HIS A 158 4.64 -0.17 -3.46
N ALA A 159 4.31 0.19 -2.22
CA ALA A 159 3.72 -0.72 -1.25
C ALA A 159 2.35 -1.27 -1.71
N LEU A 160 1.54 -0.42 -2.34
CA LEU A 160 0.27 -0.82 -2.94
C LEU A 160 0.48 -1.77 -4.12
N GLN A 161 1.45 -1.48 -5.01
CA GLN A 161 1.81 -2.36 -6.12
C GLN A 161 2.21 -3.75 -5.63
N MET A 162 3.13 -3.84 -4.66
CA MET A 162 3.52 -5.10 -4.02
C MET A 162 2.32 -5.85 -3.44
N THR A 163 1.41 -5.14 -2.76
CA THR A 163 0.21 -5.74 -2.18
C THR A 163 -0.75 -6.25 -3.25
N LEU A 164 -1.00 -5.48 -4.31
CA LEU A 164 -1.90 -5.83 -5.39
C LEU A 164 -1.40 -7.06 -6.17
N VAL A 165 -0.10 -7.15 -6.43
CA VAL A 165 0.51 -8.34 -7.07
C VAL A 165 0.22 -9.60 -6.24
N ALA A 166 0.44 -9.53 -4.93
CA ALA A 166 0.19 -10.65 -4.04
C ALA A 166 -1.31 -11.00 -3.93
N GLU A 167 -2.19 -10.00 -3.84
CA GLU A 167 -3.65 -10.21 -3.75
C GLU A 167 -4.23 -10.84 -5.02
N VAL A 168 -3.79 -10.39 -6.21
CA VAL A 168 -4.21 -10.98 -7.48
C VAL A 168 -3.73 -12.44 -7.59
N ALA A 169 -2.48 -12.72 -7.23
CA ALA A 169 -1.95 -14.08 -7.22
C ALA A 169 -2.71 -15.00 -6.24
N ALA A 170 -2.95 -14.52 -5.02
CA ALA A 170 -3.71 -15.27 -4.01
C ALA A 170 -5.14 -15.57 -4.48
N ALA A 171 -5.87 -14.56 -4.95
CA ALA A 171 -7.24 -14.72 -5.43
C ALA A 171 -7.33 -15.63 -6.66
N TYR A 172 -6.33 -15.60 -7.56
CA TYR A 172 -6.26 -16.52 -8.69
C TYR A 172 -6.01 -17.97 -8.27
N TYR A 173 -5.12 -18.22 -7.31
CA TYR A 173 -4.91 -19.58 -6.80
C TYR A 173 -6.12 -20.10 -6.04
N GLU A 174 -6.81 -19.26 -5.28
CA GLU A 174 -8.09 -19.62 -4.66
C GLU A 174 -9.14 -20.02 -5.71
N LEU A 175 -9.21 -19.30 -6.84
CA LEU A 175 -10.09 -19.64 -7.95
C LEU A 175 -9.72 -21.00 -8.57
N CYS A 176 -8.44 -21.23 -8.84
CA CYS A 176 -7.95 -22.51 -9.37
C CYS A 176 -8.24 -23.68 -8.42
N ALA A 177 -8.14 -23.46 -7.10
CA ALA A 177 -8.46 -24.47 -6.10
C ALA A 177 -9.96 -24.77 -6.05
N LEU A 178 -10.82 -23.76 -6.22
CA LEU A 178 -12.27 -23.95 -6.31
C LEU A 178 -12.68 -24.71 -7.59
N ASP A 179 -12.04 -24.39 -8.73
CA ASP A 179 -12.25 -25.11 -9.98
C ASP A 179 -11.84 -26.60 -9.81
N GLN A 180 -10.69 -26.87 -9.19
CA GLN A 180 -10.23 -28.24 -8.88
C GLN A 180 -11.15 -28.97 -7.89
N GLU A 181 -11.66 -28.28 -6.87
CA GLU A 181 -12.62 -28.82 -5.90
C GLU A 181 -13.94 -29.21 -6.59
N GLN A 182 -14.43 -28.36 -7.51
CA GLN A 182 -15.60 -28.66 -8.32
C GLN A 182 -15.40 -29.91 -9.18
N ASP A 183 -14.23 -30.07 -9.79
CA ASP A 183 -13.92 -31.24 -10.62
C ASP A 183 -13.83 -32.53 -9.78
N ILE A 184 -13.21 -32.47 -8.59
CA ILE A 184 -13.21 -33.58 -7.63
C ILE A 184 -14.65 -34.00 -7.30
N VAL A 185 -15.51 -33.04 -6.93
CA VAL A 185 -16.90 -33.30 -6.57
C VAL A 185 -17.69 -33.86 -7.75
N ARG A 186 -17.47 -33.38 -8.99
CA ARG A 186 -18.12 -33.93 -10.20
C ARG A 186 -17.73 -35.39 -10.44
N HIS A 187 -16.44 -35.72 -10.30
CA HIS A 187 -15.98 -37.11 -10.42
C HIS A 187 -16.56 -38.01 -9.33
N THR A 188 -16.57 -37.54 -8.08
CA THR A 188 -17.20 -38.27 -6.98
C THR A 188 -18.70 -38.46 -7.21
N LEU A 189 -19.40 -37.44 -7.72
CA LEU A 189 -20.81 -37.53 -8.05
C LEU A 189 -21.10 -38.61 -9.09
N ALA A 190 -20.29 -38.67 -10.16
CA ALA A 190 -20.40 -39.72 -11.16
C ALA A 190 -20.19 -41.13 -10.56
N ALA A 191 -19.18 -41.28 -9.68
CA ALA A 191 -18.92 -42.55 -8.99
C ALA A 191 -20.08 -42.94 -8.02
N ARG A 192 -20.67 -41.97 -7.31
CA ARG A 192 -21.81 -42.21 -6.42
C ARG A 192 -23.08 -42.57 -7.19
N ARG A 193 -23.32 -41.96 -8.37
CA ARG A 193 -24.44 -42.35 -9.26
C ARG A 193 -24.34 -43.80 -9.69
N GLU A 194 -23.14 -44.23 -10.09
CA GLU A 194 -22.89 -45.63 -10.43
C GLU A 194 -23.05 -46.55 -9.22
N GLY A 195 -22.58 -46.12 -8.04
CA GLY A 195 -22.80 -46.84 -6.78
C GLY A 195 -24.28 -47.07 -6.45
N VAL A 196 -25.12 -46.04 -6.61
CA VAL A 196 -26.59 -46.16 -6.44
C VAL A 196 -27.19 -47.12 -7.46
N ARG A 197 -26.76 -47.05 -8.73
CA ARG A 197 -27.24 -47.95 -9.79
C ARG A 197 -26.95 -49.42 -9.46
N LEU A 198 -25.72 -49.72 -9.02
CA LEU A 198 -25.31 -51.06 -8.64
C LEU A 198 -26.04 -51.55 -7.38
N ALA A 199 -26.20 -50.70 -6.36
CA ALA A 199 -26.93 -51.04 -5.15
C ALA A 199 -28.41 -51.35 -5.44
N LYS A 200 -29.05 -50.58 -6.33
CA LYS A 200 -30.43 -50.81 -6.79
C LYS A 200 -30.58 -52.18 -7.45
N LEU A 201 -29.72 -52.51 -8.41
CA LEU A 201 -29.76 -53.80 -9.12
C LEU A 201 -29.61 -54.99 -8.17
N ARG A 202 -28.69 -54.89 -7.19
CA ARG A 202 -28.50 -55.95 -6.17
C ARG A 202 -29.69 -56.06 -5.23
N PHE A 203 -30.34 -54.94 -4.88
CA PHE A 203 -31.53 -54.95 -4.02
C PHE A 203 -32.72 -55.59 -4.73
N GLU A 204 -32.99 -55.18 -5.96
CA GLU A 204 -34.06 -55.77 -6.80
C GLU A 204 -33.82 -57.26 -7.09
N GLY A 205 -32.55 -57.68 -7.16
CA GLY A 205 -32.15 -59.08 -7.28
C GLY A 205 -32.10 -59.87 -5.96
N GLY A 206 -32.43 -59.26 -4.81
CA GLY A 206 -32.42 -59.92 -3.50
C GLY A 206 -31.02 -60.21 -2.92
N LEU A 207 -29.97 -59.60 -3.47
CA LEU A 207 -28.56 -59.80 -3.08
C LEU A 207 -28.08 -58.81 -2.01
N THR A 208 -28.88 -57.80 -1.66
CA THR A 208 -28.57 -56.83 -0.60
C THR A 208 -29.86 -56.29 0.04
N SER A 209 -29.74 -55.63 1.20
CA SER A 209 -30.88 -55.04 1.91
C SER A 209 -31.24 -53.66 1.36
N GLU A 210 -32.48 -53.23 1.57
CA GLU A 210 -32.94 -51.87 1.26
C GLU A 210 -32.09 -50.80 1.96
N THR A 211 -31.55 -51.11 3.14
CA THR A 211 -30.66 -50.21 3.90
C THR A 211 -29.43 -49.82 3.09
N SER A 212 -28.76 -50.77 2.42
CA SER A 212 -27.57 -50.47 1.61
C SER A 212 -27.89 -49.60 0.39
N TYR A 213 -29.06 -49.81 -0.24
CA TYR A 213 -29.54 -48.96 -1.32
C TYR A 213 -29.86 -47.54 -0.85
N SER A 214 -30.61 -47.41 0.25
CA SER A 214 -30.95 -46.11 0.85
C SER A 214 -29.70 -45.34 1.31
N GLN A 215 -28.69 -46.02 1.85
CA GLN A 215 -27.40 -45.38 2.19
C GLN A 215 -26.69 -44.81 0.95
N ALA A 216 -26.67 -45.54 -0.17
CA ALA A 216 -26.10 -45.06 -1.42
C ALA A 216 -26.83 -43.79 -1.90
N GLN A 217 -28.17 -43.77 -1.82
CA GLN A 217 -28.99 -42.62 -2.19
C GLN A 217 -28.69 -41.39 -1.32
N VAL A 218 -28.51 -41.58 -0.01
CA VAL A 218 -28.14 -40.49 0.92
C VAL A 218 -26.79 -39.88 0.55
N GLU A 219 -25.78 -40.70 0.23
CA GLU A 219 -24.46 -40.20 -0.16
C GLU A 219 -24.47 -39.47 -1.51
N LEU A 220 -25.25 -39.97 -2.47
CA LEU A 220 -25.47 -39.29 -3.74
C LEU A 220 -26.11 -37.91 -3.50
N ALA A 221 -27.24 -37.87 -2.78
CA ALA A 221 -27.96 -36.63 -2.50
C ALA A 221 -27.08 -35.64 -1.71
N ARG A 222 -26.29 -36.11 -0.75
CA ARG A 222 -25.33 -35.26 -0.01
C ARG A 222 -24.31 -34.62 -0.96
N THR A 223 -23.72 -35.41 -1.86
CA THR A 223 -22.72 -34.94 -2.82
C THR A 223 -23.32 -33.93 -3.81
N GLU A 224 -24.57 -34.13 -4.23
CA GLU A 224 -25.29 -33.18 -5.11
C GLU A 224 -25.45 -31.80 -4.48
N THR A 225 -25.54 -31.69 -3.15
CA THR A 225 -25.63 -30.37 -2.48
C THR A 225 -24.34 -29.55 -2.55
N LEU A 226 -23.18 -30.19 -2.79
CA LEU A 226 -21.89 -29.51 -2.83
C LEU A 226 -21.71 -28.68 -4.10
N LEU A 227 -22.26 -29.12 -5.23
CA LEU A 227 -22.01 -28.49 -6.53
C LEU A 227 -22.56 -27.04 -6.62
N PRO A 228 -23.82 -26.73 -6.24
CA PRO A 228 -24.31 -25.35 -6.26
C PRO A 228 -23.52 -24.42 -5.32
N SER A 229 -23.06 -24.93 -4.18
CA SER A 229 -22.22 -24.18 -3.25
C SER A 229 -20.87 -23.81 -3.85
N LEU A 230 -20.25 -24.74 -4.60
CA LEU A 230 -18.99 -24.48 -5.30
C LEU A 230 -19.17 -23.53 -6.47
N GLU A 231 -20.22 -23.70 -7.27
CA GLU A 231 -20.57 -22.77 -8.35
C GLU A 231 -20.75 -21.34 -7.84
N GLN A 232 -21.43 -21.18 -6.70
CA GLN A 232 -21.56 -19.89 -6.02
C GLN A 232 -20.20 -19.31 -5.62
N LYS A 233 -19.34 -20.10 -4.96
CA LYS A 233 -18.00 -19.66 -4.52
C LYS A 233 -17.12 -19.25 -5.70
N ILE A 234 -17.12 -20.02 -6.79
CA ILE A 234 -16.39 -19.72 -8.03
C ILE A 234 -16.86 -18.36 -8.57
N LYS A 235 -18.18 -18.16 -8.72
CA LYS A 235 -18.71 -16.90 -9.28
C LYS A 235 -18.38 -15.69 -8.39
N ILE A 236 -18.43 -15.84 -7.07
CA ILE A 236 -18.02 -14.77 -6.14
C ILE A 236 -16.53 -14.47 -6.31
N LYS A 237 -15.68 -15.50 -6.39
CA LYS A 237 -14.23 -15.31 -6.55
C LYS A 237 -13.86 -14.67 -7.89
N GLU A 238 -14.56 -15.02 -8.96
CA GLU A 238 -14.42 -14.33 -10.27
C GLU A 238 -14.77 -12.84 -10.16
N ASN A 239 -15.83 -12.49 -9.42
CA ASN A 239 -16.20 -11.10 -9.20
C ASN A 239 -15.16 -10.34 -8.37
N ASP A 240 -14.63 -10.96 -7.31
CA ASP A 240 -13.55 -10.38 -6.50
C ASP A 240 -12.32 -10.10 -7.36
N LEU A 241 -11.93 -11.04 -8.23
CA LEU A 241 -10.79 -10.87 -9.11
C LEU A 241 -11.07 -9.81 -10.19
N ALA A 242 -12.26 -9.78 -10.78
CA ALA A 242 -12.65 -8.74 -11.73
C ALA A 242 -12.55 -7.34 -11.12
N PHE A 243 -12.92 -7.19 -9.85
CA PHE A 243 -12.76 -5.96 -9.09
C PHE A 243 -11.27 -5.55 -8.96
N LEU A 244 -10.40 -6.49 -8.57
CA LEU A 244 -8.95 -6.24 -8.50
C LEU A 244 -8.36 -5.85 -9.87
N LEU A 245 -8.85 -6.45 -10.95
CA LEU A 245 -8.47 -6.14 -12.33
C LEU A 245 -9.01 -4.78 -12.82
N GLY A 246 -9.87 -4.12 -12.06
CA GLY A 246 -10.52 -2.87 -12.44
C GLY A 246 -11.54 -3.02 -13.56
N GLN A 247 -12.13 -4.21 -13.70
CA GLN A 247 -13.11 -4.59 -14.72
C GLN A 247 -14.49 -4.83 -14.09
N TYR A 248 -15.53 -4.85 -14.91
CA TYR A 248 -16.85 -5.32 -14.48
C TYR A 248 -16.86 -6.84 -14.33
N SER A 249 -17.78 -7.36 -13.51
CA SER A 249 -17.99 -8.79 -13.32
C SER A 249 -18.08 -9.56 -14.64
N GLY A 250 -17.29 -10.62 -14.74
CA GLY A 250 -17.18 -11.45 -15.93
C GLY A 250 -16.39 -12.72 -15.64
N ASP A 251 -16.26 -13.57 -16.64
CA ASP A 251 -15.49 -14.81 -16.52
C ASP A 251 -13.99 -14.52 -16.57
N ILE A 252 -13.23 -15.19 -15.72
CA ILE A 252 -11.78 -15.05 -15.64
C ILE A 252 -11.11 -16.15 -16.46
N PRO A 253 -10.11 -15.87 -17.31
CA PRO A 253 -9.39 -16.93 -18.03
C PRO A 253 -8.61 -17.84 -17.07
N ARG A 254 -8.60 -19.14 -17.35
CA ARG A 254 -7.83 -20.15 -16.60
C ARG A 254 -6.53 -20.46 -17.35
N GLY A 255 -5.44 -20.61 -16.60
CA GLY A 255 -4.14 -21.04 -17.08
C GLY A 255 -3.87 -22.49 -16.67
N LEU A 256 -2.77 -22.69 -15.96
CA LEU A 256 -2.38 -24.02 -15.48
C LEU A 256 -3.30 -24.47 -14.33
N PRO A 257 -3.65 -25.77 -14.24
CA PRO A 257 -4.39 -26.30 -13.09
C PRO A 257 -3.57 -26.15 -11.82
N LEU A 258 -4.22 -26.13 -10.64
CA LEU A 258 -3.54 -25.92 -9.35
C LEU A 258 -2.35 -26.87 -9.14
N ARG A 259 -2.45 -28.12 -9.62
CA ARG A 259 -1.41 -29.14 -9.50
C ARG A 259 -0.12 -28.85 -10.28
N GLU A 260 -0.23 -28.07 -11.33
CA GLU A 260 0.88 -27.68 -12.21
C GLU A 260 1.40 -26.28 -11.89
N GLN A 261 0.79 -25.59 -10.93
CA GLN A 261 1.33 -24.34 -10.39
C GLN A 261 2.59 -24.66 -9.58
N HIS A 262 3.75 -24.29 -10.13
CA HIS A 262 5.03 -24.48 -9.48
C HIS A 262 5.66 -23.13 -9.17
N LEU A 263 6.00 -22.93 -7.89
CA LEU A 263 6.76 -21.79 -7.41
C LEU A 263 8.15 -22.26 -6.98
N LEU A 264 9.08 -21.32 -6.86
CA LEU A 264 10.45 -21.61 -6.41
C LEU A 264 10.42 -22.27 -5.03
N GLU A 265 11.09 -23.43 -4.90
CA GLU A 265 11.07 -24.24 -3.68
C GLU A 265 11.75 -23.56 -2.47
N THR A 266 12.65 -22.62 -2.73
CA THR A 266 13.37 -21.86 -1.71
C THR A 266 13.49 -20.41 -2.15
N LEU A 267 13.04 -19.49 -1.30
CA LEU A 267 13.27 -18.06 -1.48
C LEU A 267 14.40 -17.61 -0.54
N PRO A 268 15.42 -16.90 -1.04
CA PRO A 268 16.50 -16.41 -0.22
C PRO A 268 15.99 -15.25 0.66
N VAL A 269 16.31 -15.29 1.96
CA VAL A 269 15.71 -14.41 2.97
C VAL A 269 16.51 -13.11 3.15
N GLY A 270 17.82 -13.16 2.89
CA GLY A 270 18.71 -12.00 2.94
C GLY A 270 19.02 -11.51 4.36
N LEU A 271 19.73 -10.38 4.43
CA LEU A 271 20.13 -9.77 5.70
C LEU A 271 18.99 -8.91 6.31
N PRO A 272 18.88 -8.86 7.65
CA PRO A 272 17.98 -7.97 8.40
C PRO A 272 17.92 -6.52 7.90
N SER A 273 19.08 -5.93 7.57
CA SER A 273 19.20 -4.56 7.08
C SER A 273 18.67 -4.40 5.65
N SER A 274 18.95 -5.36 4.76
CA SER A 274 18.50 -5.35 3.37
C SER A 274 16.97 -5.39 3.26
N LEU A 275 16.30 -6.10 4.18
CA LEU A 275 14.85 -6.17 4.26
C LEU A 275 14.21 -4.79 4.51
N LEU A 276 14.78 -3.99 5.43
CA LEU A 276 14.29 -2.65 5.75
C LEU A 276 14.49 -1.69 4.58
N GLU A 277 15.59 -1.85 3.85
CA GLU A 277 15.88 -1.02 2.69
C GLU A 277 15.06 -1.41 1.48
N ARG A 278 14.62 -2.66 1.35
CA ARG A 278 13.87 -3.14 0.18
C ARG A 278 12.39 -2.84 0.27
N ARG A 279 11.77 -2.99 1.44
CA ARG A 279 10.31 -2.88 1.55
C ARG A 279 9.83 -1.43 1.44
N PRO A 280 8.89 -1.12 0.53
CA PRO A 280 8.39 0.25 0.38
C PRO A 280 7.61 0.77 1.59
N ASP A 281 6.94 -0.10 2.35
CA ASP A 281 6.25 0.30 3.59
C ASP A 281 7.23 0.79 4.68
N MET A 282 8.43 0.19 4.76
CA MET A 282 9.50 0.65 5.65
C MET A 282 10.09 1.98 5.20
N ARG A 283 10.34 2.15 3.89
CA ARG A 283 10.76 3.43 3.33
C ARG A 283 9.72 4.52 3.54
N GLN A 284 8.44 4.19 3.37
CA GLN A 284 7.33 5.09 3.66
C GLN A 284 7.33 5.53 5.12
N ALA A 285 7.50 4.60 6.06
CA ALA A 285 7.59 4.90 7.49
C ALA A 285 8.80 5.79 7.81
N GLU A 286 9.95 5.56 7.15
CA GLU A 286 11.12 6.44 7.29
C GLU A 286 10.85 7.86 6.78
N GLN A 287 10.19 8.01 5.62
CA GLN A 287 9.83 9.34 5.10
C GLN A 287 8.87 10.08 6.03
N LYS A 288 7.92 9.37 6.65
CA LYS A 288 7.02 9.95 7.66
C LYS A 288 7.78 10.47 8.88
N LEU A 289 8.80 9.72 9.32
CA LEU A 289 9.69 10.15 10.40
C LEU A 289 10.54 11.38 10.01
N ARG A 290 11.06 11.42 8.77
CA ARG A 290 11.78 12.58 8.20
C ARG A 290 10.89 13.82 8.14
N GLU A 291 9.62 13.67 7.74
CA GLU A 291 8.64 14.75 7.75
C GLU A 291 8.44 15.30 9.16
N ALA A 292 8.24 14.44 10.16
CA ALA A 292 8.09 14.85 11.54
C ALA A 292 9.34 15.57 12.08
N ASN A 293 10.53 15.11 11.72
CA ASN A 293 11.80 15.78 12.05
C ASN A 293 11.85 17.20 11.47
N ALA A 294 11.53 17.36 10.19
CA ALA A 294 11.51 18.67 9.53
C ALA A 294 10.48 19.61 10.16
N ARG A 295 9.29 19.11 10.56
CA ARG A 295 8.29 19.89 11.30
C ARG A 295 8.77 20.35 12.68
N VAL A 296 9.65 19.61 13.35
CA VAL A 296 10.34 20.10 14.57
C VAL A 296 11.24 21.29 14.23
N GLY A 297 11.95 21.25 13.11
CA GLY A 297 12.75 22.38 12.60
C GLY A 297 11.92 23.64 12.34
N VAL A 298 10.74 23.51 11.73
CA VAL A 298 9.78 24.62 11.56
C VAL A 298 9.38 25.19 12.93
N ALA A 299 8.93 24.34 13.87
CA ALA A 299 8.50 24.79 15.18
C ALA A 299 9.65 25.39 16.04
N GLN A 300 10.89 24.97 15.81
CA GLN A 300 12.07 25.53 16.47
C GLN A 300 12.42 26.91 15.92
N THR A 301 12.29 27.10 14.60
CA THR A 301 12.57 28.37 13.93
C THR A 301 11.47 29.41 14.17
N ASP A 302 10.23 28.99 14.48
CA ASP A 302 9.13 29.86 14.94
C ASP A 302 9.42 30.59 16.28
N LEU A 303 10.52 30.26 16.98
CA LEU A 303 10.97 30.99 18.18
C LEU A 303 11.75 32.27 17.83
N PHE A 304 12.22 32.40 16.59
CA PHE A 304 13.05 33.49 16.12
C PHE A 304 12.25 34.50 15.28
N PRO A 305 12.75 35.74 15.14
CA PRO A 305 12.06 36.77 14.36
C PRO A 305 11.94 36.39 12.89
N LYS A 306 10.78 36.70 12.31
CA LYS A 306 10.56 36.62 10.87
C LYS A 306 10.80 37.98 10.25
N ILE A 307 11.50 38.02 9.12
CA ILE A 307 11.73 39.24 8.38
C ILE A 307 10.94 39.15 7.09
N SER A 308 9.94 40.01 6.94
CA SER A 308 9.15 40.13 5.71
C SER A 308 9.55 41.41 4.97
N LEU A 309 9.93 41.27 3.71
CA LEU A 309 10.17 42.37 2.79
C LEU A 309 8.89 42.59 1.99
N THR A 310 8.32 43.80 2.07
CA THR A 310 7.17 44.22 1.27
C THR A 310 7.57 45.40 0.39
N GLY A 311 7.18 45.37 -0.87
CA GLY A 311 7.45 46.46 -1.81
C GLY A 311 6.24 46.73 -2.67
N ASN A 312 5.95 47.99 -2.96
CA ASN A 312 4.88 48.37 -3.88
C ASN A 312 5.45 49.29 -4.96
N LEU A 313 5.06 49.08 -6.21
CA LEU A 313 5.38 49.95 -7.34
C LEU A 313 4.12 50.12 -8.18
N GLY A 314 3.68 51.36 -8.41
CA GLY A 314 2.47 51.60 -9.17
C GLY A 314 2.10 53.05 -9.32
N PHE A 315 0.81 53.28 -9.46
CA PHE A 315 0.22 54.60 -9.62
C PHE A 315 -0.88 54.79 -8.58
N GLU A 316 -1.01 56.02 -8.09
CA GLU A 316 -1.99 56.41 -7.08
C GLU A 316 -2.45 57.83 -7.36
N ASN A 317 -3.77 58.06 -7.35
CA ASN A 317 -4.33 59.37 -7.66
C ASN A 317 -5.72 59.59 -7.05
N GLU A 318 -6.08 60.86 -6.81
CA GLU A 318 -7.38 61.28 -6.27
C GLU A 318 -8.50 61.25 -7.34
N GLU A 319 -8.12 61.35 -8.62
CA GLU A 319 -9.03 61.30 -9.76
C GLU A 319 -8.61 60.22 -10.78
N LEU A 320 -9.58 59.63 -11.48
CA LEU A 320 -9.32 58.64 -12.54
C LEU A 320 -8.59 59.26 -13.76
N THR A 321 -8.78 60.56 -13.97
CA THR A 321 -8.07 61.37 -14.96
C THR A 321 -6.61 61.54 -14.55
N ASN A 322 -5.67 61.44 -15.50
CA ASN A 322 -4.22 61.53 -15.26
C ASN A 322 -3.59 60.44 -14.37
N PHE A 323 -4.29 59.33 -14.11
CA PHE A 323 -3.84 58.21 -13.27
C PHE A 323 -2.38 57.75 -13.50
N ILE A 324 -1.92 57.68 -14.76
CA ILE A 324 -0.56 57.21 -15.13
C ILE A 324 0.54 58.25 -14.80
N LYS A 325 0.17 59.51 -14.51
CA LYS A 325 1.11 60.61 -14.27
C LYS A 325 1.59 60.70 -12.82
N SER A 326 1.05 59.89 -11.91
CA SER A 326 1.38 59.90 -10.48
C SER A 326 2.02 58.57 -10.04
N PRO A 327 3.31 58.32 -10.40
CA PRO A 327 4.00 57.10 -9.99
C PRO A 327 4.30 57.12 -8.48
N ALA A 328 3.93 56.04 -7.80
CA ALA A 328 4.17 55.81 -6.38
C ALA A 328 4.96 54.51 -6.18
N TRP A 329 6.00 54.55 -5.36
CA TRP A 329 6.76 53.37 -4.98
C TRP A 329 7.13 53.40 -3.50
N PHE A 330 7.19 52.23 -2.90
CA PHE A 330 7.49 52.04 -1.49
C PHE A 330 8.21 50.70 -1.31
N LEU A 331 9.19 50.65 -0.40
CA LEU A 331 9.87 49.43 0.01
C LEU A 331 10.03 49.46 1.52
N ALA A 332 9.50 48.44 2.20
CA ALA A 332 9.63 48.24 3.64
C ALA A 332 10.13 46.84 3.95
N GLY A 333 10.89 46.75 5.04
CA GLY A 333 11.19 45.49 5.70
C GLY A 333 10.60 45.54 7.10
N ASP A 334 9.78 44.56 7.42
CA ASP A 334 9.19 44.40 8.75
C ASP A 334 9.87 43.25 9.48
N LEU A 335 10.26 43.50 10.73
CA LEU A 335 10.79 42.48 11.64
C LEU A 335 9.68 42.10 12.63
N LEU A 336 9.08 40.93 12.43
CA LEU A 336 8.00 40.43 13.27
C LEU A 336 8.55 39.41 14.27
N GLN A 337 8.58 39.79 15.55
CA GLN A 337 8.87 38.87 16.67
C GLN A 337 7.76 38.97 17.72
N PRO A 338 7.02 37.88 17.97
CA PRO A 338 6.14 37.81 19.13
C PRO A 338 6.96 37.92 20.43
N LEU A 339 6.93 39.07 21.09
CA LEU A 339 7.63 39.29 22.38
C LEU A 339 6.96 38.52 23.52
N PHE A 340 5.63 38.50 23.51
CA PHE A 340 4.83 37.80 24.51
C PHE A 340 3.67 37.08 23.84
N ALA A 341 3.76 35.75 23.80
CA ALA A 341 2.74 34.88 23.20
C ALA A 341 2.22 33.83 24.20
N MET A 342 2.25 34.13 25.51
CA MET A 342 1.82 33.22 26.59
C MET A 342 2.42 31.79 26.48
N GLY A 343 3.67 31.68 26.01
CA GLY A 343 4.34 30.39 25.82
C GLY A 343 3.91 29.57 24.60
N LYS A 344 3.03 30.10 23.72
CA LYS A 344 2.48 29.39 22.54
C LYS A 344 3.55 28.73 21.65
N ASN A 345 4.62 29.45 21.30
CA ASN A 345 5.66 28.89 20.40
C ASN A 345 6.51 27.82 21.10
N LYS A 346 6.74 27.95 22.42
CA LYS A 346 7.38 26.88 23.22
C LYS A 346 6.49 25.64 23.29
N ALA A 347 5.19 25.82 23.45
CA ALA A 347 4.22 24.72 23.44
C ALA A 347 4.14 24.03 22.07
N LYS A 348 4.15 24.79 20.96
CA LYS A 348 4.23 24.24 19.59
C LYS A 348 5.49 23.39 19.38
N LEU A 349 6.65 23.87 19.83
CA LEU A 349 7.90 23.11 19.75
C LEU A 349 7.84 21.82 20.58
N LYS A 350 7.31 21.90 21.81
CA LYS A 350 7.12 20.71 22.66
C LYS A 350 6.19 19.69 22.00
N ALA A 351 5.08 20.15 21.41
CA ALA A 351 4.15 19.30 20.67
C ALA A 351 4.80 18.67 19.42
N ALA A 352 5.58 19.43 18.65
CA ALA A 352 6.29 18.91 17.49
C ALA A 352 7.33 17.83 17.88
N ARG A 353 8.07 18.04 18.98
CA ARG A 353 9.02 17.04 19.51
C ARG A 353 8.32 15.76 19.95
N ALA A 354 7.19 15.87 20.65
CA ALA A 354 6.39 14.71 21.05
C ALA A 354 5.84 13.96 19.83
N ARG A 355 5.43 14.66 18.76
CA ARG A 355 5.03 14.02 17.50
C ARG A 355 6.19 13.29 16.81
N TYR A 356 7.39 13.88 16.81
CA TYR A 356 8.58 13.19 16.29
C TYR A 356 8.88 11.92 17.09
N GLU A 357 8.82 11.98 18.42
CA GLU A 357 8.98 10.82 19.30
C GLU A 357 7.93 9.73 19.01
N GLN A 358 6.66 10.10 18.79
CA GLN A 358 5.62 9.16 18.34
C GLN A 358 6.01 8.48 17.02
N GLU A 359 6.52 9.23 16.04
CA GLU A 359 6.93 8.63 14.76
C GLU A 359 8.20 7.76 14.89
N VAL A 360 9.09 8.05 15.85
CA VAL A 360 10.21 7.14 16.17
C VAL A 360 9.67 5.79 16.64
N TYR A 361 8.73 5.79 17.59
CA TYR A 361 8.11 4.55 18.07
C TYR A 361 7.27 3.86 17.00
N ASN A 362 6.57 4.59 16.14
CA ASN A 362 5.86 4.00 15.00
C ASN A 362 6.83 3.31 14.03
N TYR A 363 7.97 3.94 13.72
CA TYR A 363 9.00 3.33 12.87
C TYR A 363 9.58 2.07 13.50
N GLN A 364 9.94 2.11 14.79
CA GLN A 364 10.40 0.91 15.52
C GLN A 364 9.34 -0.20 15.56
N LYS A 365 8.07 0.15 15.76
CA LYS A 365 6.95 -0.80 15.70
C LYS A 365 6.79 -1.41 14.31
N SER A 366 6.94 -0.63 13.25
CA SER A 366 6.92 -1.13 11.86
C SER A 366 8.06 -2.11 11.61
N VAL A 367 9.28 -1.81 12.07
CA VAL A 367 10.40 -2.74 12.03
C VAL A 367 10.03 -4.06 12.71
N LEU A 368 9.56 -4.03 13.96
CA LEU A 368 9.15 -5.24 14.68
C LEU A 368 8.04 -6.04 13.96
N SER A 369 7.08 -5.35 13.34
CA SER A 369 6.03 -6.00 12.54
C SER A 369 6.61 -6.74 11.34
N VAL A 370 7.52 -6.11 10.60
CA VAL A 370 8.18 -6.70 9.43
C VAL A 370 8.97 -7.95 9.79
N PHE A 371 9.75 -7.92 10.88
CA PHE A 371 10.48 -9.11 11.34
C PHE A 371 9.53 -10.23 11.75
N LYS A 372 8.44 -9.90 12.44
CA LYS A 372 7.40 -10.87 12.80
C LYS A 372 6.74 -11.48 11.56
N GLU A 373 6.39 -10.67 10.58
CA GLU A 373 5.77 -11.10 9.31
C GLU A 373 6.65 -12.08 8.55
N VAL A 374 7.94 -11.75 8.37
CA VAL A 374 8.89 -12.62 7.67
C VAL A 374 9.12 -13.93 8.42
N ASN A 375 9.34 -13.87 9.74
CA ASN A 375 9.50 -15.08 10.55
C ASN A 375 8.28 -16.00 10.47
N ASN A 376 7.07 -15.43 10.59
CA ASN A 376 5.84 -16.19 10.44
C ASN A 376 5.73 -16.80 9.04
N ALA A 377 6.00 -16.03 7.98
CA ALA A 377 5.93 -16.53 6.60
C ALA A 377 6.89 -17.69 6.33
N ILE A 378 8.13 -17.63 6.86
CA ILE A 378 9.13 -18.71 6.74
C ILE A 378 8.65 -19.98 7.46
N VAL A 379 8.10 -19.86 8.66
CA VAL A 379 7.55 -21.03 9.37
C VAL A 379 6.34 -21.60 8.63
N THR A 380 5.45 -20.74 8.15
CA THR A 380 4.22 -21.13 7.45
C THR A 380 4.55 -21.89 6.16
N ILE A 381 5.43 -21.40 5.29
CA ILE A 381 5.77 -22.11 4.04
C ILE A 381 6.37 -23.50 4.32
N ARG A 382 7.28 -23.59 5.31
CA ARG A 382 7.91 -24.86 5.68
C ARG A 382 6.88 -25.87 6.16
N LYS A 383 5.95 -25.43 7.02
CA LYS A 383 4.89 -26.31 7.55
C LYS A 383 3.81 -26.62 6.52
N ALA A 384 3.49 -25.71 5.61
CA ALA A 384 2.58 -25.97 4.50
C ALA A 384 3.10 -27.09 3.60
N LYS A 385 4.39 -27.09 3.26
CA LYS A 385 5.03 -28.16 2.49
C LYS A 385 4.96 -29.52 3.21
N GLU A 386 5.25 -29.56 4.51
CA GLU A 386 5.13 -30.78 5.34
C GLU A 386 3.70 -31.33 5.36
N VAL A 387 2.70 -30.43 5.46
CA VAL A 387 1.28 -30.78 5.46
C VAL A 387 0.85 -31.32 4.10
N ARG A 388 1.21 -30.67 2.98
CA ARG A 388 0.92 -31.18 1.63
C ARG A 388 1.47 -32.58 1.43
N MET A 389 2.76 -32.80 1.74
CA MET A 389 3.39 -34.13 1.61
C MET A 389 2.68 -35.20 2.46
N SER A 390 2.12 -34.83 3.61
CA SER A 390 1.36 -35.75 4.46
C SER A 390 0.00 -36.10 3.85
N TYR A 391 -0.69 -35.12 3.27
CA TYR A 391 -1.95 -35.36 2.54
C TYR A 391 -1.76 -36.13 1.25
N GLU A 392 -0.61 -36.01 0.56
CA GLU A 392 -0.29 -36.87 -0.60
C GLU A 392 -0.18 -38.34 -0.20
N LYS A 393 0.49 -38.63 0.93
CA LYS A 393 0.56 -40.00 1.46
C LYS A 393 -0.82 -40.51 1.87
N LEU A 394 -1.65 -39.67 2.50
CA LEU A 394 -3.02 -40.01 2.86
C LEU A 394 -3.86 -40.33 1.62
N LEU A 395 -3.77 -39.53 0.58
CA LEU A 395 -4.48 -39.75 -0.68
C LEU A 395 -4.12 -41.10 -1.30
N ASN A 396 -2.82 -41.42 -1.39
CA ASN A 396 -2.36 -42.70 -1.94
C ASN A 396 -2.87 -43.90 -1.13
N ALA A 397 -2.90 -43.78 0.20
CA ALA A 397 -3.43 -44.82 1.08
C ALA A 397 -4.96 -44.97 0.96
N ALA A 398 -5.69 -43.86 0.89
CA ALA A 398 -7.15 -43.84 0.72
C ALA A 398 -7.58 -44.42 -0.64
N ASP A 399 -6.83 -44.13 -1.71
CA ASP A 399 -7.06 -44.70 -3.03
C ASP A 399 -6.87 -46.22 -3.03
N THR A 400 -5.77 -46.70 -2.44
CA THR A 400 -5.51 -48.14 -2.29
C THR A 400 -6.61 -48.82 -1.47
N TYR A 401 -7.05 -48.20 -0.37
CA TYR A 401 -8.12 -48.75 0.46
C TYR A 401 -9.44 -48.86 -0.31
N LEU A 402 -9.79 -47.84 -1.11
CA LEU A 402 -10.98 -47.88 -1.96
C LEU A 402 -10.92 -49.03 -2.98
N GLN A 403 -9.78 -49.20 -3.65
CA GLN A 403 -9.62 -50.28 -4.63
C GLN A 403 -9.81 -51.67 -4.00
N LEU A 404 -9.23 -51.89 -2.81
CA LEU A 404 -9.38 -53.15 -2.06
C LEU A 404 -10.81 -53.37 -1.57
N ALA A 405 -11.45 -52.35 -1.00
CA ALA A 405 -12.84 -52.44 -0.53
C ALA A 405 -13.80 -52.75 -1.68
N GLN A 406 -13.61 -52.13 -2.86
CA GLN A 406 -14.40 -52.41 -4.05
C GLN A 406 -14.23 -53.86 -4.54
N LEU A 407 -12.99 -54.36 -4.59
CA LEU A 407 -12.70 -55.75 -4.96
C LEU A 407 -13.35 -56.74 -3.98
N GLN A 408 -13.25 -56.50 -2.68
CA GLN A 408 -13.87 -57.36 -1.66
C GLN A 408 -15.41 -57.34 -1.75
N TYR A 409 -16.01 -56.17 -2.00
CA TYR A 409 -17.46 -56.03 -2.14
C TYR A 409 -17.99 -56.77 -3.38
N ILE A 410 -17.31 -56.62 -4.53
CA ILE A 410 -17.69 -57.30 -5.77
C ILE A 410 -17.64 -58.83 -5.59
N ASN A 411 -16.64 -59.33 -4.88
CA ASN A 411 -16.47 -60.75 -4.56
C ASN A 411 -17.33 -61.23 -3.37
N GLY A 412 -18.15 -60.38 -2.77
CA GLY A 412 -19.06 -60.75 -1.67
C GLY A 412 -18.39 -61.00 -0.32
N VAL A 413 -17.14 -60.54 -0.15
CA VAL A 413 -16.36 -60.72 1.09
C VAL A 413 -16.70 -59.68 2.14
N THR A 414 -17.14 -58.48 1.73
CA THR A 414 -17.52 -57.41 2.66
C THR A 414 -18.85 -56.72 2.29
N SER A 415 -19.36 -55.93 3.23
CA SER A 415 -20.56 -55.10 3.08
C SER A 415 -20.31 -53.86 2.22
N TYR A 416 -21.38 -53.27 1.68
CA TYR A 416 -21.27 -52.01 0.93
C TYR A 416 -20.85 -50.82 1.81
N MET A 417 -20.99 -50.92 3.13
CA MET A 417 -20.62 -49.86 4.07
C MET A 417 -19.12 -49.57 4.00
N ASP A 418 -18.28 -50.59 3.82
CA ASP A 418 -16.83 -50.43 3.71
C ASP A 418 -16.44 -49.68 2.44
N VAL A 419 -17.15 -49.93 1.32
CA VAL A 419 -16.95 -49.18 0.08
C VAL A 419 -17.37 -47.72 0.25
N LEU A 420 -18.52 -47.46 0.89
CA LEU A 420 -18.98 -46.11 1.15
C LEU A 420 -18.02 -45.33 2.04
N ASP A 421 -17.48 -45.97 3.08
CA ASP A 421 -16.49 -45.41 4.00
C ASP A 421 -15.18 -45.09 3.26
N ALA A 422 -14.66 -46.04 2.47
CA ALA A 422 -13.49 -45.81 1.64
C ALA A 422 -13.69 -44.67 0.63
N GLN A 423 -14.87 -44.56 0.01
CA GLN A 423 -15.21 -43.45 -0.90
C GLN A 423 -15.27 -42.10 -0.17
N ARG A 424 -15.77 -42.06 1.08
CA ARG A 424 -15.77 -40.84 1.90
C ARG A 424 -14.33 -40.43 2.24
N GLY A 425 -13.52 -41.39 2.71
CA GLY A 425 -12.12 -41.15 3.03
C GLY A 425 -11.31 -40.66 1.83
N LEU A 426 -11.56 -41.19 0.62
CA LEU A 426 -10.93 -40.71 -0.60
C LEU A 426 -11.34 -39.28 -0.94
N LEU A 427 -12.64 -38.96 -0.90
CA LEU A 427 -13.12 -37.59 -1.15
C LEU A 427 -12.48 -36.60 -0.16
N ASP A 428 -12.51 -36.91 1.13
CA ASP A 428 -11.93 -36.05 2.17
C ASP A 428 -10.42 -35.86 1.97
N ALA A 429 -9.70 -36.92 1.57
CA ALA A 429 -8.28 -36.84 1.26
C ALA A 429 -7.99 -35.98 0.02
N GLN A 430 -8.79 -36.10 -1.04
CA GLN A 430 -8.66 -35.28 -2.26
C GLN A 430 -8.91 -33.80 -1.97
N LEU A 431 -9.98 -33.48 -1.24
CA LEU A 431 -10.31 -32.11 -0.84
C LEU A 431 -9.23 -31.51 0.08
N SER A 432 -8.74 -32.30 1.03
CA SER A 432 -7.69 -31.85 1.95
C SER A 432 -6.36 -31.62 1.25
N LEU A 433 -6.00 -32.47 0.28
CA LEU A 433 -4.81 -32.26 -0.54
C LEU A 433 -4.94 -30.98 -1.37
N ASN A 434 -6.08 -30.77 -2.05
CA ASN A 434 -6.34 -29.55 -2.81
C ASN A 434 -6.16 -28.28 -1.97
N LYS A 435 -6.70 -28.29 -0.75
CA LYS A 435 -6.52 -27.20 0.22
C LYS A 435 -5.05 -27.03 0.65
N ALA A 436 -4.35 -28.12 0.97
CA ALA A 436 -2.95 -28.05 1.37
C ALA A 436 -2.04 -27.50 0.25
N MET A 437 -2.35 -27.82 -1.01
CA MET A 437 -1.67 -27.25 -2.18
C MET A 437 -1.91 -25.75 -2.33
N LEU A 438 -3.16 -25.31 -2.16
CA LEU A 438 -3.50 -23.89 -2.11
C LEU A 438 -2.72 -23.18 -0.99
N ASP A 439 -2.74 -23.73 0.23
CA ASP A 439 -2.07 -23.13 1.39
C ASP A 439 -0.55 -22.98 1.17
N GLU A 440 0.10 -23.93 0.50
CA GLU A 440 1.53 -23.84 0.14
C GLU A 440 1.80 -22.73 -0.88
N LEU A 441 0.97 -22.61 -1.93
CA LEU A 441 1.07 -21.54 -2.92
C LEU A 441 0.87 -20.17 -2.28
N LEU A 442 -0.17 -20.02 -1.45
CA LEU A 442 -0.44 -18.79 -0.70
C LEU A 442 0.71 -18.43 0.25
N SER A 443 1.28 -19.41 0.94
CA SER A 443 2.43 -19.20 1.83
C SER A 443 3.64 -18.65 1.07
N THR A 444 3.86 -19.11 -0.16
CA THR A 444 4.94 -18.64 -1.03
C THR A 444 4.68 -17.21 -1.52
N VAL A 445 3.44 -16.90 -1.93
CA VAL A 445 3.01 -15.54 -2.30
C VAL A 445 3.26 -14.55 -1.16
N TYR A 446 2.83 -14.91 0.06
CA TYR A 446 2.98 -14.04 1.22
C TYR A 446 4.42 -13.92 1.71
N LEU A 447 5.24 -14.98 1.59
CA LEU A 447 6.67 -14.88 1.85
C LEU A 447 7.35 -13.93 0.87
N TYR A 448 7.07 -14.05 -0.43
CA TYR A 448 7.61 -13.14 -1.44
C TYR A 448 7.26 -11.68 -1.16
N LYS A 449 5.98 -11.40 -0.82
CA LYS A 449 5.53 -10.08 -0.38
C LYS A 449 6.26 -9.61 0.88
N ALA A 450 6.39 -10.48 1.89
CA ALA A 450 7.00 -10.14 3.16
C ALA A 450 8.50 -9.80 3.01
N LEU A 451 9.18 -10.39 2.04
CA LEU A 451 10.56 -10.08 1.66
C LEU A 451 10.67 -8.82 0.78
N GLY A 452 9.57 -8.12 0.51
CA GLY A 452 9.56 -6.89 -0.30
C GLY A 452 9.61 -7.12 -1.81
N GLY A 453 9.15 -8.27 -2.30
CA GLY A 453 9.02 -8.56 -3.74
C GLY A 453 7.81 -7.91 -4.41
N GLY A 454 7.82 -7.80 -5.75
CA GLY A 454 6.64 -7.46 -6.55
C GLY A 454 6.39 -5.98 -6.87
N TRP A 455 7.22 -5.04 -6.39
CA TRP A 455 7.09 -3.61 -6.73
C TRP A 455 8.14 -3.08 -7.70
N GLU A 456 9.14 -3.89 -8.04
CA GLU A 456 10.24 -3.55 -8.96
C GLU A 456 9.79 -3.24 -10.39
#